data_AF-A0A1X9XZ37-F1
#
_entry.id   AF-A0A1X9XZ37-F1
#
_cell.length_a   1.000
_cell.length_b   1.000
_cell.length_c   1.000
_cell.angle_alpha   90.00
_cell.angle_beta   90.00
_cell.angle_gamma   90.00
#
_symmetry.space_group_name_H-M   'P 1'
#
loop_
_entity.id
_entity.type
_entity.pdbx_description
1 polymer ?
#
loop_
_entity_poly.entity_id
_entity_poly.type
_entity_poly.pdbx_seq_one_letter_code
_entity_poly.pdbx_strand_id
1 'polypeptide(L)'
;TLFIDSQVVKWNIAKAIAFQGGDKNAQYVVDRIDVSYQPGHLNASQSETVKADGQWLCVGCKFSKDRYLPCGPLHPENEQLID
;
A
#
# COMPACT_ATOMS: atom_id res chain seq x y z
N THR A 1 -2.88 -2.24 -3.37
CA THR A 1 -3.42 -0.94 -2.93
C THR A 1 -4.94 -1.01 -2.92
N LEU A 2 -5.60 -0.22 -2.09
CA LEU A 2 -7.05 -0.02 -2.13
C LEU A 2 -7.33 1.42 -2.58
N PHE A 3 -7.67 1.59 -3.86
CA PHE A 3 -7.83 2.92 -4.47
C PHE A 3 -8.98 3.73 -3.85
N ILE A 4 -10.14 3.09 -3.68
CA ILE A 4 -11.35 3.73 -3.17
C ILE A 4 -11.23 4.04 -1.68
N ASP A 5 -10.78 3.06 -0.88
CA ASP A 5 -10.59 3.24 0.56
C ASP A 5 -9.38 4.12 0.90
N SER A 6 -8.52 4.41 -0.09
CA SER A 6 -7.28 5.17 0.07
C SER A 6 -6.32 4.55 1.10
N GLN A 7 -6.10 3.24 1.00
CA GLN A 7 -5.31 2.46 1.95
C GLN A 7 -4.29 1.54 1.30
N VAL A 8 -3.25 1.19 2.06
CA VAL A 8 -2.45 -0.01 1.85
C VAL A 8 -2.78 -1.01 2.96
N VAL A 9 -2.97 -2.27 2.58
CA VAL A 9 -3.25 -3.37 3.51
C VAL A 9 -2.09 -4.34 3.50
N LYS A 10 -1.48 -4.55 4.66
CA LYS A 10 -0.47 -5.59 4.87
C LYS A 10 -1.18 -6.89 5.23
N TRP A 11 -0.88 -7.96 4.50
CA TRP A 11 -1.48 -9.26 4.71
C TRP A 11 -0.49 -10.41 4.49
N ASN A 12 -0.77 -11.56 5.09
CA ASN A 12 0.08 -12.74 5.04
C ASN A 12 -0.53 -13.81 4.12
N ILE A 13 0.23 -14.23 3.11
CA ILE A 13 -0.20 -15.19 2.09
C ILE A 13 -0.52 -16.56 2.69
N ALA A 14 0.36 -17.12 3.53
CA ALA A 14 0.16 -18.44 4.11
C ALA A 14 -1.10 -18.51 4.99
N LYS A 15 -1.34 -17.48 5.80
CA LYS A 15 -2.56 -17.37 6.61
C LYS A 15 -3.81 -17.19 5.74
N ALA A 16 -3.73 -16.47 4.64
CA ALA A 16 -4.86 -16.34 3.70
C ALA A 16 -5.21 -17.69 3.05
N ILE A 17 -4.19 -18.48 2.68
CA ILE A 17 -4.38 -19.84 2.15
C ILE A 17 -5.01 -20.75 3.22
N ALA A 18 -4.54 -20.71 4.47
CA ALA A 18 -5.13 -21.47 5.56
C ALA A 18 -6.60 -21.10 5.82
N PHE A 19 -6.91 -19.79 5.81
CA PHE A 19 -8.28 -19.28 5.95
C PHE A 19 -9.20 -19.80 4.84
N GLN A 20 -8.71 -19.78 3.60
CA GLN A 20 -9.44 -20.31 2.45
C GLN A 20 -9.60 -21.83 2.52
N GLY A 21 -8.60 -22.54 3.08
CA GLY A 21 -8.62 -23.99 3.31
C GLY A 21 -9.52 -24.46 4.45
N GLY A 22 -10.18 -23.53 5.17
CA GLY A 22 -11.20 -23.85 6.18
C GLY A 22 -10.86 -23.40 7.59
N ASP A 23 -9.62 -22.97 7.87
CA ASP A 23 -9.26 -22.43 9.18
C ASP A 23 -9.79 -20.99 9.35
N LYS A 24 -11.04 -20.86 9.80
CA LYS A 24 -11.69 -19.55 9.99
C LYS A 24 -11.04 -18.68 11.08
N ASN A 25 -10.11 -19.21 11.85
CA ASN A 25 -9.38 -18.45 12.87
C ASN A 25 -8.09 -17.82 12.32
N ALA A 26 -7.65 -18.18 11.11
CA ALA A 26 -6.45 -17.62 10.52
C ALA A 26 -6.62 -16.14 10.14
N GLN A 27 -6.04 -15.24 10.96
CA GLN A 27 -6.03 -13.80 10.72
C GLN A 27 -4.96 -13.43 9.68
N TYR A 28 -5.39 -13.20 8.44
CA TYR A 28 -4.48 -12.93 7.32
C TYR A 28 -4.23 -11.45 7.05
N VAL A 29 -5.14 -10.55 7.45
CA VAL A 29 -4.87 -9.10 7.47
C VAL A 29 -4.06 -8.80 8.72
N VAL A 30 -2.89 -8.18 8.53
CA VAL A 30 -1.94 -7.88 9.62
C VAL A 30 -2.01 -6.42 10.01
N ASP A 31 -2.13 -5.53 9.04
CA ASP A 31 -2.17 -4.09 9.29
C ASP A 31 -2.83 -3.33 8.13
N ARG A 32 -3.24 -2.08 8.40
CA ARG A 32 -3.78 -1.14 7.43
C ARG A 32 -3.23 0.26 7.70
N ILE A 33 -2.78 0.92 6.65
CA ILE A 33 -2.31 2.31 6.70
C ILE A 33 -3.07 3.13 5.67
N ASP A 34 -3.57 4.29 6.12
CA ASP A 34 -4.13 5.30 5.24
C ASP A 34 -3.02 5.97 4.43
N VAL A 35 -3.24 6.13 3.13
CA VAL A 35 -2.35 6.84 2.21
C VAL A 35 -3.12 7.96 1.51
N SER A 36 -2.42 8.93 0.94
CA SER A 36 -3.02 10.22 0.56
C SER A 36 -2.68 10.64 -0.87
N TYR A 37 -3.58 10.52 -1.85
CA TYR A 37 -4.83 9.76 -1.84
C TYR A 37 -4.98 8.94 -3.12
N GLN A 38 -5.87 7.94 -3.09
CA GLN A 38 -6.18 7.09 -4.24
C GLN A 38 -4.91 6.40 -4.78
N PRO A 39 -4.33 5.47 -4.01
CA PRO A 39 -3.10 4.77 -4.38
C PRO A 39 -3.30 3.91 -5.62
N GLY A 40 -2.39 4.04 -6.59
CA GLY A 40 -2.29 3.19 -7.78
C GLY A 40 -1.38 2.00 -7.53
N HIS A 41 -0.19 2.00 -8.13
CA HIS A 41 0.83 1.00 -7.83
C HIS A 41 1.56 1.30 -6.51
N LEU A 42 2.09 0.25 -5.91
CA LEU A 42 3.11 0.30 -4.89
C LEU A 42 4.26 -0.62 -5.30
N ASN A 43 5.47 -0.37 -4.83
CA ASN A 43 6.60 -1.29 -4.99
C ASN A 43 7.51 -1.20 -3.77
N ALA A 44 8.17 -2.31 -3.43
CA ALA A 44 9.07 -2.37 -2.29
C ALA A 44 10.54 -2.49 -2.73
N SER A 45 11.46 -2.14 -1.84
CA SER A 45 12.88 -2.26 -2.12
C SER A 45 13.27 -3.71 -2.45
N GLN A 46 13.87 -3.89 -3.64
CA GLN A 46 14.29 -5.18 -4.18
C GLN A 46 13.19 -6.25 -4.34
N SER A 47 11.90 -5.90 -4.23
CA SER A 47 10.81 -6.90 -4.11
C SER A 47 10.54 -7.72 -5.36
N GLU A 48 10.93 -7.23 -6.53
CA GLU A 48 10.82 -7.95 -7.81
C GLU A 48 12.10 -8.77 -8.12
N THR A 49 12.85 -9.12 -7.09
CA THR A 49 14.05 -9.96 -7.16
C THR A 49 14.02 -11.03 -6.06
N VAL A 50 14.93 -12.00 -6.11
CA VAL A 50 15.10 -12.98 -5.02
C VAL A 50 15.76 -12.39 -3.75
N LYS A 51 16.09 -11.09 -3.77
CA LYS A 51 16.78 -10.36 -2.69
C LYS A 51 15.87 -9.33 -2.02
N ALA A 52 14.56 -9.55 -2.00
CA ALA A 52 13.61 -8.69 -1.29
C ALA A 52 14.06 -8.48 0.16
N ASP A 53 14.24 -7.22 0.56
CA ASP A 53 14.85 -6.87 1.85
C ASP A 53 13.83 -6.47 2.93
N GLY A 54 12.61 -6.12 2.52
CA GLY A 54 11.52 -5.74 3.41
C GLY A 54 11.73 -4.43 4.17
N GLN A 55 12.57 -3.52 3.65
CA GLN A 55 12.92 -2.27 4.32
C GLN A 55 12.05 -1.08 3.94
N TRP A 56 11.65 -0.96 2.67
CA TRP A 56 10.94 0.22 2.19
C TRP A 56 9.79 -0.16 1.27
N LEU A 57 8.72 0.61 1.35
CA LEU A 57 7.58 0.55 0.45
C LEU A 57 7.27 1.94 -0.11
N CYS A 58 7.29 2.08 -1.44
CA CYS A 58 6.84 3.28 -2.13
C CYS A 58 5.41 3.09 -2.63
N VAL A 59 4.56 4.10 -2.46
CA VAL A 59 3.15 4.08 -2.86
C VAL A 59 2.81 5.32 -3.71
N GLY A 60 2.46 5.08 -4.97
CA GLY A 60 2.11 6.16 -5.91
C GLY A 60 0.63 6.54 -5.85
N CYS A 61 0.33 7.61 -5.13
CA CYS A 61 -1.02 8.15 -4.93
C CYS A 61 -1.39 9.16 -6.04
N LYS A 62 -2.58 8.99 -6.63
CA LYS A 62 -3.00 9.71 -7.85
C LYS A 62 -3.55 11.10 -7.61
N PHE A 63 -3.95 11.43 -6.38
CA PHE A 63 -4.42 12.76 -6.03
C PHE A 63 -3.74 13.25 -4.75
N SER A 64 -2.94 14.32 -4.84
CA SER A 64 -2.28 14.90 -3.67
C SER A 64 -3.16 15.83 -2.84
N LYS A 65 -4.20 16.44 -3.41
CA LYS A 65 -5.15 17.32 -2.70
C LYS A 65 -4.44 18.37 -1.82
N ASP A 66 -4.63 18.29 -0.51
CA ASP A 66 -4.14 19.21 0.51
C ASP A 66 -2.76 18.85 1.07
N ARG A 67 -2.07 17.84 0.50
CA ARG A 67 -0.77 17.36 1.02
C ARG A 67 0.40 18.30 0.74
N TYR A 68 0.24 19.28 -0.14
CA TYR A 68 1.28 20.23 -0.54
C TYR A 68 0.74 21.67 -0.64
N LEU A 69 1.63 22.64 -0.80
CA LEU A 69 1.25 24.02 -1.14
C LEU A 69 0.51 24.06 -2.49
N PRO A 70 -0.58 24.84 -2.63
CA PRO A 70 -1.29 24.96 -3.89
C PRO A 70 -0.40 25.48 -5.03
N CYS A 71 -0.41 24.79 -6.18
CA CYS A 71 0.42 25.12 -7.35
C CYS A 71 -0.39 25.42 -8.62
N GLY A 72 -1.67 25.78 -8.46
CA GLY A 72 -2.60 26.04 -9.56
C GLY A 72 -3.59 24.89 -9.79
N PRO A 73 -4.30 24.87 -10.93
CA PRO A 73 -5.35 23.88 -11.19
C PRO A 73 -4.84 22.43 -11.30
N LEU A 74 -3.62 22.23 -11.80
CA LEU A 74 -2.97 20.92 -11.89
C LEU A 74 -2.05 20.72 -10.68
N HIS A 75 -2.40 19.75 -9.85
CA HIS A 75 -1.62 19.37 -8.66
C HIS A 75 -0.71 18.19 -9.00
N PRO A 76 0.45 18.03 -8.31
CA PRO A 76 1.27 16.84 -8.46
C PRO A 76 0.57 15.60 -7.89
N GLU A 77 1.02 14.42 -8.27
CA GLU A 77 0.79 13.18 -7.54
C GLU A 77 1.54 13.18 -6.18
N ASN A 78 1.34 12.14 -5.36
CA ASN A 78 2.03 11.98 -4.08
C ASN A 78 2.66 10.59 -3.98
N GLU A 79 3.99 10.54 -4.00
CA GLU A 79 4.76 9.31 -3.76
C GLU A 79 5.11 9.22 -2.28
N GLN A 80 4.49 8.27 -1.58
CA GLN A 80 4.70 8.08 -0.15
C GLN A 80 5.68 6.94 0.08
N LEU A 81 6.76 7.22 0.81
CA LEU A 81 7.71 6.23 1.31
C LEU A 81 7.27 5.79 2.71
N ILE A 82 7.18 4.48 2.92
CA ILE A 82 6.75 3.84 4.16
C ILE A 82 7.84 2.86 4.59
N ASP A 83 8.16 2.86 5.89
CA ASP A 83 8.98 1.85 6.59
C ASP A 83 8.08 0.67 7.01
#